data_AF-A0A950LXQ4-F1
#
_entry.id   AF-A0A950LXQ4-F1
#
_cell.length_a   1.000
_cell.length_b   1.000
_cell.length_c   1.000
_cell.angle_alpha   90.00
_cell.angle_beta   90.00
_cell.angle_gamma   90.00
#
_symmetry.space_group_name_H-M   'P 1'
#
loop_
_entity.id
_entity.type
_entity.pdbx_description
1 polymer ?
#
loop_
_entity_poly.entity_id
_entity_poly.type
_entity_poly.pdbx_seq_one_letter_code
_entity_poly.pdbx_strand_id
1 'polypeptide(L)'
;MDEVPQLGSTRGMTPGQAKAIERTIVAISILSLVLLFQPVSLMLYSVGAGLVVLAGLAFNLVPLCTPGRPFSSLVKGAAVIVIIFIIVTLLALGSAKLYAIYMASG
;
A
#
# COMPACT_ATOMS: atom_id res chain seq x y z
N MET A 1 48.16 10.70 -5.82
CA MET A 1 47.14 11.48 -5.07
C MET A 1 46.04 11.66 -6.08
N ASP A 2 45.19 10.65 -6.17
CA ASP A 2 44.21 10.53 -7.24
C ASP A 2 42.86 10.58 -6.56
N GLU A 3 42.20 11.73 -6.69
CA GLU A 3 40.83 11.93 -6.23
C GLU A 3 39.92 10.99 -7.03
N VAL A 4 39.57 9.86 -6.41
CA VAL A 4 38.52 8.98 -6.92
C VAL A 4 37.22 9.79 -6.95
N PRO A 5 36.55 9.93 -8.11
CA PRO A 5 35.28 10.62 -8.19
C PRO A 5 34.25 9.90 -7.31
N GLN A 6 33.71 10.59 -6.32
CA GLN A 6 32.57 10.12 -5.52
C GLN A 6 31.35 10.00 -6.44
N LEU A 7 31.21 8.85 -7.10
CA LEU A 7 30.10 8.50 -7.96
C LEU A 7 28.82 8.47 -7.14
N GLY A 8 28.04 9.55 -7.20
CA GLY A 8 26.64 9.62 -6.80
C GLY A 8 26.35 9.26 -5.35
N SER A 9 26.28 10.27 -4.49
CA SER A 9 25.65 10.15 -3.16
C SER A 9 24.14 9.87 -3.32
N THR A 10 23.79 8.65 -3.68
CA THR A 10 22.43 8.13 -3.48
C THR A 10 22.30 7.86 -1.99
N ARG A 11 22.15 8.92 -1.20
CA ARG A 11 21.82 8.83 0.23
C ARG A 11 20.54 8.00 0.33
N GLY A 12 20.69 6.72 0.68
CA GLY A 12 19.58 5.86 1.03
C GLY A 12 18.78 6.47 2.19
N MET A 13 17.57 5.94 2.44
CA MET A 13 16.76 6.43 3.56
C MET A 13 17.56 6.45 4.85
N THR A 14 17.50 7.60 5.53
CA THR A 14 18.04 7.69 6.89
C THR A 14 17.23 6.80 7.83
N PRO A 15 17.82 6.30 8.93
CA PRO A 15 17.10 5.49 9.91
C PRO A 15 15.85 6.17 10.48
N GLY A 16 15.90 7.49 10.65
CA GLY A 16 14.75 8.28 11.10
C GLY A 16 13.61 8.30 10.08
N GLN A 17 13.93 8.48 8.79
CA GLN A 17 12.92 8.49 7.73
C GLN A 17 12.24 7.14 7.55
N ALA A 18 13.00 6.04 7.54
CA ALA A 18 12.45 4.70 7.41
C ALA A 18 11.45 4.39 8.53
N LYS A 19 11.83 4.69 9.78
CA LYS A 19 10.98 4.47 10.96
C LYS A 19 9.76 5.39 11.01
N ALA A 20 9.89 6.63 10.54
CA ALA A 20 8.77 7.56 10.46
C ALA A 20 7.72 7.11 9.43
N ILE A 21 8.17 6.62 8.26
CA ILE A 21 7.28 6.13 7.20
C ILE A 21 6.56 4.86 7.67
N GLU A 22 7.31 3.90 8.22
CA GLU A 22 6.75 2.68 8.83
C GLU A 22 5.65 3.03 9.85
N ARG A 23 5.97 3.90 10.83
CA ARG A 23 5.01 4.28 11.88
C ARG A 23 3.78 4.97 11.31
N THR A 24 3.95 5.82 10.29
CA THR A 24 2.84 6.52 9.64
C THR A 24 1.91 5.54 8.93
N ILE A 25 2.47 4.56 8.21
CA ILE A 25 1.69 3.52 7.54
C ILE A 25 0.88 2.71 8.55
N VAL A 26 1.53 2.23 9.63
CA VAL A 26 0.85 1.47 10.70
C VAL A 26 -0.27 2.29 11.34
N ALA A 27 -0.01 3.57 11.65
CA ALA A 27 -0.99 4.45 12.27
C ALA A 27 -2.21 4.68 11.37
N ILE A 28 -2.00 4.92 10.07
CA ILE A 28 -3.09 5.07 9.09
C ILE A 28 -3.88 3.77 8.95
N SER A 29 -3.23 2.60 8.97
CA SER A 29 -3.93 1.31 8.94
C SER A 29 -4.83 1.12 10.15
N ILE A 30 -4.34 1.41 11.35
CA ILE A 30 -5.16 1.30 12.57
C ILE A 30 -6.31 2.31 12.52
N LEU A 31 -6.04 3.57 12.16
CA LEU A 31 -7.08 4.60 12.05
C LEU A 31 -8.16 4.18 11.05
N SER A 32 -7.76 3.61 9.92
CA SER A 32 -8.70 3.13 8.92
C SER A 32 -9.59 2.01 9.43
N LEU A 33 -9.04 1.08 10.22
CA LEU A 33 -9.85 0.03 10.85
C LEU A 33 -10.84 0.62 11.85
N VAL A 34 -10.41 1.60 12.65
CA VAL A 34 -11.30 2.30 13.60
C VAL A 34 -12.45 2.99 12.87
N LEU A 35 -12.19 3.61 11.71
CA LEU A 35 -13.22 4.24 10.88
C LEU A 35 -14.14 3.21 10.20
N LEU A 36 -13.58 2.10 9.75
CA LEU A 36 -14.33 1.02 9.11
C LEU A 36 -15.31 0.35 10.07
N PHE A 37 -14.94 0.19 11.34
CA PHE A 37 -15.78 -0.43 12.36
C PHE A 37 -16.70 0.58 13.08
N GLN A 38 -16.98 1.75 12.50
CA GLN A 38 -17.94 2.70 13.09
C GLN A 38 -19.38 2.19 12.94
N PRO A 39 -20.11 1.94 14.03
CA PRO A 39 -21.47 1.39 13.96
C PRO A 39 -22.54 2.46 13.73
N VAL A 40 -22.24 3.74 13.99
CA VAL A 40 -23.24 4.81 14.07
C VAL A 40 -23.25 5.71 12.83
N SER A 41 -22.17 5.74 12.05
CA SER A 41 -22.02 6.64 10.91
C SER A 41 -21.62 5.92 9.63
N LEU A 42 -22.56 5.89 8.69
CA LEU A 42 -22.37 5.33 7.35
C LEU A 42 -21.33 6.11 6.53
N MET A 43 -21.20 7.42 6.81
CA MET A 43 -20.20 8.27 6.16
C MET A 43 -18.78 7.91 6.63
N LEU A 44 -18.57 7.73 7.95
CA LEU A 44 -17.26 7.29 8.47
C LEU A 44 -16.94 5.87 8.02
N TYR A 45 -17.93 4.98 7.98
CA TYR A 45 -17.79 3.63 7.42
C TYR A 45 -17.33 3.68 5.96
N SER A 46 -17.98 4.47 5.11
CA SER A 46 -17.63 4.57 3.69
C SER A 46 -16.21 5.11 3.48
N VAL A 47 -15.82 6.14 4.24
CA VAL A 47 -14.46 6.66 4.24
C VAL A 47 -13.48 5.59 4.72
N GLY A 48 -13.79 4.89 5.81
CA GLY A 48 -12.98 3.80 6.35
C GLY A 48 -12.83 2.62 5.38
N ALA A 49 -13.87 2.28 4.63
CA ALA A 49 -13.86 1.22 3.63
C ALA A 49 -12.95 1.56 2.43
N GLY A 50 -12.95 2.81 1.97
CA GLY A 50 -11.99 3.24 0.95
C GLY A 50 -10.56 3.31 1.50
N LEU A 51 -10.42 3.91 2.69
CA LEU A 51 -9.12 4.11 3.33
C LEU A 51 -8.44 2.80 3.68
N VAL A 52 -9.19 1.73 4.02
CA VAL A 52 -8.58 0.46 4.46
C VAL A 52 -7.89 -0.25 3.31
N VAL A 53 -8.40 -0.08 2.09
CA VAL A 53 -7.75 -0.58 0.89
C VAL A 53 -6.42 0.13 0.71
N LEU A 54 -6.41 1.48 0.70
CA LEU A 54 -5.19 2.26 0.56
C LEU A 54 -4.18 1.96 1.68
N ALA A 55 -4.63 1.87 2.93
CA ALA A 55 -3.80 1.57 4.08
C ALA A 55 -3.26 0.13 4.03
N GLY A 56 -4.06 -0.84 3.59
CA GLY A 56 -3.62 -2.22 3.37
C GLY A 56 -2.55 -2.32 2.28
N LEU A 57 -2.73 -1.63 1.14
CA LEU A 57 -1.68 -1.54 0.11
C LEU A 57 -0.41 -0.89 0.66
N ALA A 58 -0.52 0.22 1.39
CA ALA A 58 0.62 0.89 2.00
C ALA A 58 1.31 0.00 3.04
N PHE A 59 0.57 -0.80 3.81
CA PHE A 59 1.10 -1.71 4.83
C PHE A 59 2.06 -2.76 4.25
N ASN A 60 1.84 -3.18 3.00
CA ASN A 60 2.75 -4.07 2.29
C ASN A 60 4.14 -3.45 2.03
N LEU A 61 4.30 -2.13 2.21
CA LEU A 61 5.59 -1.44 2.11
C LEU A 61 6.39 -1.42 3.40
N VAL A 62 5.79 -1.74 4.55
CA VAL A 62 6.46 -1.73 5.86
C VAL A 62 7.75 -2.56 5.86
N PRO A 63 7.79 -3.81 5.35
CA PRO A 63 9.02 -4.59 5.30
C PRO A 63 10.12 -3.99 4.40
N LEU A 64 9.75 -3.09 3.49
CA LEU A 64 10.69 -2.40 2.59
C LEU A 64 11.26 -1.12 3.20
N CYS A 65 10.69 -0.63 4.31
CA CYS A 65 11.14 0.56 5.05
C CYS A 65 12.38 0.24 5.88
N THR A 66 13.48 -0.12 5.21
CA THR A 66 14.77 -0.44 5.84
C THR A 66 15.79 0.68 5.64
N PRO A 67 16.56 1.05 6.67
CA PRO A 67 17.59 2.07 6.57
C PRO A 67 18.65 1.70 5.53
N GLY A 68 19.13 2.67 4.76
CA GLY A 68 20.14 2.47 3.72
C GLY A 68 19.62 2.00 2.37
N ARG A 69 18.33 1.62 2.24
CA ARG A 69 17.72 1.38 0.92
C ARG A 69 17.37 2.70 0.23
N PRO A 70 17.53 2.80 -1.10
CA PRO A 70 17.12 3.98 -1.83
C PRO A 70 15.60 4.12 -1.84
N PHE A 71 15.10 5.35 -1.78
CA PHE A 71 13.66 5.65 -1.85
C PHE A 71 12.98 5.04 -3.10
N SER A 72 13.73 4.93 -4.21
CA SER A 72 13.27 4.30 -5.44
C SER A 72 12.88 2.83 -5.27
N SER A 73 13.48 2.09 -4.32
CA SER A 73 13.07 0.72 -4.00
C SER A 73 11.68 0.68 -3.36
N LEU A 74 11.32 1.70 -2.58
CA LEU A 74 9.99 1.81 -1.98
C LEU A 74 8.94 2.07 -3.06
N VAL A 75 9.23 2.98 -4.00
CA VAL A 75 8.34 3.27 -5.15
C VAL A 75 8.15 2.04 -6.04
N LYS A 76 9.23 1.30 -6.31
CA LYS A 76 9.15 0.03 -7.06
C LYS A 76 8.28 -1.00 -6.34
N GLY A 77 8.47 -1.16 -5.02
CA GLY A 77 7.62 -2.02 -4.21
C GLY A 77 6.15 -1.62 -4.28
N ALA A 78 5.86 -0.31 -4.18
CA ALA A 78 4.50 0.23 -4.28
C ALA A 78 3.86 -0.09 -5.64
N ALA A 79 4.60 0.08 -6.74
CA ALA A 79 4.12 -0.27 -8.07
C ALA A 79 3.76 -1.76 -8.19
N VAL A 80 4.59 -2.66 -7.65
CA VAL A 80 4.32 -4.11 -7.66
C VAL A 80 3.03 -4.43 -6.89
N ILE A 81 2.85 -3.87 -5.70
CA ILE A 81 1.66 -4.10 -4.88
C ILE A 81 0.39 -3.60 -5.61
N VAL A 82 0.45 -2.43 -6.24
CA VAL A 82 -0.67 -1.89 -7.03
C VAL A 82 -1.00 -2.77 -8.23
N ILE A 83 0.01 -3.26 -8.96
CA ILE A 83 -0.19 -4.16 -10.09
C ILE A 83 -0.90 -5.45 -9.64
N ILE A 84 -0.43 -6.06 -8.55
CA ILE A 84 -1.06 -7.27 -8.00
C ILE A 84 -2.51 -6.98 -7.59
N PHE A 85 -2.76 -5.85 -6.92
CA PHE A 85 -4.11 -5.45 -6.53
C PHE A 85 -5.04 -5.28 -7.74
N ILE A 86 -4.58 -4.65 -8.81
CA ILE A 86 -5.35 -4.49 -10.05
C ILE A 86 -5.67 -5.87 -10.66
N ILE A 87 -4.67 -6.76 -10.78
CA ILE A 87 -4.87 -8.10 -11.34
C ILE A 87 -5.92 -8.87 -10.52
N VAL A 88 -5.78 -8.90 -9.20
CA VAL A 88 -6.72 -9.58 -8.30
C VAL A 88 -8.12 -8.96 -8.39
N THR A 89 -8.22 -7.64 -8.46
CA THR A 89 -9.51 -6.92 -8.59
C THR A 89 -10.20 -7.25 -9.91
N LEU A 90 -9.46 -7.27 -11.03
CA LEU A 90 -10.01 -7.65 -12.34
C LEU A 90 -10.48 -9.09 -12.35
N LEU A 91 -9.72 -10.01 -11.74
CA LEU A 91 -10.12 -11.42 -11.60
C LEU A 91 -11.38 -11.56 -10.74
N ALA A 92 -11.48 -10.83 -9.63
CA ALA A 92 -12.66 -10.84 -8.76
C ALA A 92 -13.90 -10.31 -9.49
N LEU A 93 -13.79 -9.16 -10.16
CA LEU A 93 -14.88 -8.57 -10.94
C LEU A 93 -15.30 -9.46 -12.12
N GLY A 94 -14.32 -10.02 -12.84
CA GLY A 94 -14.57 -10.95 -13.93
C GLY A 94 -15.29 -12.21 -13.47
N SER A 95 -14.85 -12.79 -12.34
CA SER A 95 -15.48 -13.97 -11.73
C SER A 95 -16.90 -13.67 -11.26
N ALA A 96 -17.13 -12.53 -10.60
CA ALA A 96 -18.44 -12.10 -10.17
C ALA A 96 -19.41 -11.90 -11.34
N LYS A 97 -18.93 -11.32 -12.45
CA LYS A 97 -19.73 -11.17 -13.68
C LYS A 97 -20.08 -12.51 -14.31
N LEU A 98 -19.13 -13.45 -14.39
CA LEU A 98 -19.37 -14.77 -14.95
C LEU A 98 -20.39 -15.56 -14.11
N TYR A 99 -20.28 -15.46 -12.79
CA TYR A 99 -21.26 -16.05 -11.86
C TYR A 99 -22.66 -15.44 -12.02
N ALA A 100 -22.75 -14.12 -12.14
CA ALA A 100 -24.03 -13.42 -12.34
C ALA A 100 -24.71 -13.85 -13.65
N ILE A 101 -23.95 -14.06 -14.73
CA ILE A 101 -24.49 -14.55 -16.01
C ILE A 101 -25.01 -15.98 -15.82
N TYR A 102 -24.23 -16.86 -15.19
CA TYR A 102 -24.64 -18.25 -14.93
C TYR A 102 -25.97 -18.33 -14.15
N MET A 103 -26.11 -17.52 -13.09
CA MET A 103 -27.34 -17.43 -12.30
C MET A 103 -28.53 -16.86 -13.08
N ALA A 104 -28.29 -15.96 -14.05
CA ALA A 104 -29.35 -15.38 -14.87
C ALA A 104 -29.81 -16.30 -16.01
N SER A 105 -29.02 -17.32 -16.36
CA SER A 105 -29.29 -18.28 -17.44
C SER A 105 -29.91 -19.61 -16.96
N GLY A 106 -30.16 -19.77 -15.65
CA GLY A 106 -30.86 -20.91 -15.05
C GLY A 106 -32.22 -20.49 -14.50
#